data_AF-A0A923DG75-F1
#
_entry.id   AF-A0A923DG75-F1
#
_cell.length_a   1.000
_cell.length_b   1.000
_cell.length_c   1.000
_cell.angle_alpha   90.00
_cell.angle_beta   90.00
_cell.angle_gamma   90.00
#
_symmetry.space_group_name_H-M   'P 1'
#
loop_
_entity.id
_entity.type
_entity.pdbx_description
1 polymer ?
#
loop_
_entity_poly.entity_id
_entity_poly.type
_entity_poly.pdbx_seq_one_letter_code
_entity_poly.pdbx_strand_id
1 'polypeptide(L)'
;MSFLQDLFSGGANTLVNSVGKVLDNVVTTKEEKMQLENEILKSEMQYQLDLKKLSNEEQQMILGDISSARQREVQMLSSANATTINKNLMPIMAMGTILIVLGLFYVLIFSPSIIKAESKDIVMYILGVLSAVLTQVYSYYFGSSAGSATKSQTIADIKTK
;
A
#
# COMPACT_ATOMS: atom_id res chain seq x y z
N MET A 1 -32.65 -25.27 -69.22
CA MET A 1 -32.34 -24.72 -67.88
C MET A 1 -31.83 -25.87 -66.99
N SER A 2 -30.57 -26.29 -67.12
CA SER A 2 -29.97 -27.36 -66.26
C SER A 2 -28.48 -27.12 -66.03
N PHE A 3 -27.78 -26.62 -67.06
CA PHE A 3 -26.34 -26.35 -67.00
C PHE A 3 -25.91 -25.36 -65.90
N LEU A 4 -26.67 -24.29 -65.66
CA LEU A 4 -26.35 -23.33 -64.61
C LEU A 4 -26.57 -23.91 -63.20
N GLN A 5 -27.58 -24.76 -63.00
CA GLN A 5 -27.88 -25.34 -61.69
C GLN A 5 -26.84 -26.40 -61.28
N ASP A 6 -26.30 -27.16 -62.25
CA ASP A 6 -25.25 -28.15 -62.01
C ASP A 6 -23.87 -27.53 -61.79
N LEU A 7 -23.56 -26.41 -62.48
CA LEU A 7 -22.31 -25.66 -62.28
C LEU A 7 -22.25 -24.98 -60.91
N PHE A 8 -23.39 -24.45 -60.43
CA PHE A 8 -23.47 -23.85 -59.10
C PHE A 8 -23.61 -24.88 -57.98
N SER A 9 -24.25 -26.04 -58.19
CA SER A 9 -24.40 -27.05 -57.13
C SER A 9 -23.13 -27.90 -56.90
N GLY A 10 -22.35 -28.21 -57.94
CA GLY A 10 -21.10 -28.97 -57.83
C GLY A 10 -19.95 -28.21 -57.17
N GLY A 11 -19.84 -26.90 -57.46
CA GLY A 11 -18.85 -26.01 -56.85
C GLY A 11 -19.19 -25.59 -55.42
N ALA A 12 -20.47 -25.36 -55.11
CA ALA A 12 -20.89 -24.98 -53.76
C ALA A 12 -20.73 -26.14 -52.77
N ASN A 13 -21.03 -27.38 -53.15
CA ASN A 13 -20.95 -28.52 -52.23
C ASN A 13 -19.49 -28.89 -51.90
N THR A 14 -18.56 -28.71 -52.83
CA THR A 14 -17.12 -28.91 -52.59
C THR A 14 -16.50 -27.77 -51.77
N LEU A 15 -16.94 -26.52 -52.00
CA LEU A 15 -16.54 -25.38 -51.17
C LEU A 15 -17.07 -25.50 -49.73
N VAL A 16 -18.33 -25.88 -49.53
CA VAL A 16 -18.92 -26.08 -48.19
C VAL A 16 -18.25 -27.22 -47.44
N ASN A 17 -17.94 -28.34 -48.11
CA ASN A 17 -17.20 -29.43 -47.47
C ASN A 17 -15.73 -29.07 -47.16
N SER A 18 -15.10 -28.23 -47.99
CA SER A 18 -13.73 -27.76 -47.74
C SER A 18 -13.69 -26.74 -46.60
N VAL A 19 -14.67 -25.83 -46.53
CA VAL A 19 -14.83 -24.89 -45.42
C VAL A 19 -15.21 -25.63 -44.13
N GLY A 20 -16.08 -26.64 -44.20
CA GLY A 20 -16.43 -27.51 -43.07
C GLY A 20 -15.23 -28.28 -42.52
N LYS A 21 -14.37 -28.84 -43.38
CA LYS A 21 -13.13 -29.53 -42.98
C LYS A 21 -12.05 -28.59 -42.44
N VAL A 22 -12.00 -27.33 -42.89
CA VAL A 22 -11.09 -26.33 -42.34
C VAL A 22 -11.62 -25.81 -41.00
N LEU A 23 -12.93 -25.58 -40.86
CA LEU A 23 -13.54 -25.27 -39.56
C LEU A 23 -13.32 -26.39 -38.55
N ASP A 24 -13.39 -27.65 -38.95
CA ASP A 24 -13.16 -28.81 -38.07
C ASP A 24 -11.67 -28.97 -37.68
N ASN A 25 -10.73 -28.58 -38.56
CA ASN A 25 -9.30 -28.49 -38.23
C ASN A 25 -8.92 -27.23 -37.43
N VAL A 26 -9.76 -26.19 -37.43
CA VAL A 26 -9.53 -24.91 -36.73
C VAL A 26 -10.35 -24.79 -35.44
N VAL A 27 -11.26 -25.73 -35.16
CA VAL A 27 -11.72 -26.03 -33.79
C VAL A 27 -10.57 -26.69 -33.06
N THR A 28 -9.67 -25.83 -32.60
CA THR A 28 -8.48 -26.07 -31.81
C THR A 28 -8.74 -27.12 -30.73
N THR A 29 -7.89 -28.15 -30.68
CA THR A 29 -7.87 -29.18 -29.65
C THR A 29 -8.01 -28.56 -28.25
N LYS A 30 -8.89 -29.12 -27.41
CA LYS A 30 -9.12 -28.65 -26.03
C LYS A 30 -7.81 -28.51 -25.24
N GLU A 31 -6.84 -29.39 -25.51
CA GLU A 31 -5.53 -29.40 -24.87
C GLU A 31 -4.70 -28.13 -25.13
N GLU A 32 -4.64 -27.63 -26.36
CA GLU A 32 -3.87 -26.43 -26.69
C GLU A 32 -4.47 -25.17 -26.05
N LYS A 33 -5.81 -25.07 -26.02
CA LYS A 33 -6.50 -23.99 -25.28
C LYS A 33 -6.23 -24.06 -23.78
N MET A 34 -6.26 -25.25 -23.20
CA MET A 34 -5.99 -25.45 -21.78
C MET A 34 -4.53 -25.15 -21.42
N GLN A 35 -3.57 -25.45 -22.30
CA GLN A 35 -2.16 -25.10 -22.12
C GLN A 35 -1.94 -23.58 -22.22
N LEU A 36 -2.56 -22.93 -23.21
CA LEU A 36 -2.49 -21.48 -23.39
C LEU A 36 -3.13 -20.75 -22.19
N GLU A 37 -4.27 -21.24 -21.70
CA GLU A 37 -4.95 -20.67 -20.53
C GLU A 37 -4.10 -20.83 -19.26
N ASN A 38 -3.45 -21.99 -19.05
CA ASN A 38 -2.50 -22.17 -17.95
C ASN A 38 -1.27 -21.24 -18.05
N GLU A 39 -0.75 -21.01 -19.26
CA GLU A 39 0.38 -20.12 -19.49
C GLU A 39 0.01 -18.65 -19.25
N ILE A 40 -1.18 -18.22 -19.70
CA ILE A 40 -1.74 -16.90 -19.39
C ILE A 40 -1.92 -16.73 -17.88
N LEU A 41 -2.50 -17.72 -17.20
CA LEU A 41 -2.75 -17.69 -15.76
C LEU A 41 -1.45 -17.65 -14.95
N LYS A 42 -0.43 -18.39 -15.40
CA LYS A 42 0.93 -18.34 -14.82
C LYS A 42 1.60 -17.00 -15.05
N SER A 43 1.46 -16.42 -16.24
CA SER A 43 1.97 -15.08 -16.57
C SER A 43 1.30 -14.00 -15.72
N GLU A 44 -0.02 -14.07 -15.54
CA GLU A 44 -0.78 -13.14 -14.71
C GLU A 44 -0.39 -13.27 -13.23
N MET A 45 -0.23 -14.49 -12.71
CA MET A 45 0.29 -14.72 -11.36
C MET A 45 1.70 -14.14 -11.18
N GLN A 46 2.58 -14.31 -12.18
CA GLN A 46 3.94 -13.79 -12.15
C GLN A 46 3.94 -12.26 -12.15
N TYR A 47 3.11 -11.64 -13.00
CA TYR A 47 2.92 -10.20 -13.06
C TYR A 47 2.42 -9.64 -11.72
N GLN A 48 1.44 -10.29 -11.09
CA GLN A 48 0.94 -9.90 -9.78
C GLN A 48 2.01 -10.02 -8.68
N LEU A 49 2.85 -11.05 -8.74
CA LEU A 49 4.00 -11.19 -7.84
C LEU A 49 5.02 -10.07 -8.03
N ASP A 50 5.32 -9.72 -9.27
CA ASP A 50 6.30 -8.68 -9.57
C ASP A 50 5.79 -7.30 -9.16
N LEU A 51 4.50 -6.99 -9.37
CA LEU A 51 3.87 -5.79 -8.83
C LEU A 51 3.95 -5.71 -7.30
N LYS A 52 3.71 -6.83 -6.60
CA LYS A 52 3.85 -6.87 -5.14
C LYS A 52 5.29 -6.69 -4.68
N LYS A 53 6.27 -7.21 -5.41
CA LYS A 53 7.70 -7.01 -5.12
C LYS A 53 8.09 -5.55 -5.30
N LEU A 54 7.70 -4.92 -6.41
CA LEU A 54 7.94 -3.50 -6.68
C LEU A 54 7.35 -2.63 -5.57
N SER A 55 6.11 -2.90 -5.15
CA SER A 55 5.47 -2.17 -4.05
C SER A 55 6.21 -2.34 -2.71
N ASN A 56 6.69 -3.56 -2.41
CA ASN A 56 7.50 -3.79 -1.20
C ASN A 56 8.85 -3.08 -1.28
N GLU A 57 9.50 -3.06 -2.45
CA GLU A 57 10.79 -2.39 -2.66
C GLU A 57 10.64 -0.86 -2.52
N GLU A 58 9.58 -0.28 -3.09
CA GLU A 58 9.25 1.14 -2.91
C GLU A 58 9.04 1.47 -1.43
N GLN A 59 8.26 0.66 -0.70
CA GLN A 59 8.09 0.82 0.74
C GLN A 59 9.41 0.70 1.49
N GLN A 60 10.27 -0.26 1.13
CA GLN A 60 11.59 -0.41 1.74
C GLN A 60 12.50 0.78 1.44
N MET A 61 12.44 1.36 0.25
CA MET A 61 13.20 2.55 -0.12
C MET A 61 12.75 3.76 0.70
N ILE A 62 11.44 3.99 0.81
CA ILE A 62 10.87 5.08 1.65
C ILE A 62 11.26 4.88 3.12
N LEU A 63 11.14 3.66 3.64
CA LEU A 63 11.55 3.33 5.01
C LEU A 63 13.06 3.47 5.20
N GLY A 64 13.85 3.15 4.17
CA GLY A 64 15.29 3.31 4.09
C GLY A 64 15.69 4.77 4.21
N ASP A 65 15.06 5.66 3.44
CA ASP A 65 15.29 7.11 3.51
C ASP A 65 14.96 7.66 4.90
N ILE A 66 13.82 7.27 5.47
CA ILE A 66 13.44 7.64 6.85
C ILE A 66 14.47 7.12 7.86
N SER A 67 14.95 5.89 7.67
CA SER A 67 15.97 5.29 8.54
C SER A 67 17.32 5.99 8.42
N SER A 68 17.70 6.44 7.22
CA SER A 68 18.93 7.19 6.98
C SER A 68 18.90 8.55 7.66
N ALA A 69 17.75 9.23 7.65
CA ALA A 69 17.53 10.49 8.34
C ALA A 69 17.66 10.31 9.86
N ARG A 70 17.04 9.27 10.43
CA ARG A 70 17.18 8.90 11.85
C ARG A 70 18.61 8.48 12.21
N GLN A 71 19.31 7.76 11.35
CA GLN A 71 20.72 7.41 11.57
C GLN A 71 21.62 8.64 11.54
N ARG A 72 21.35 9.60 10.65
CA ARG A 72 22.07 10.87 10.61
C ARG A 72 21.89 11.63 11.92
N GLU A 73 20.68 11.62 12.46
CA GLU A 73 20.38 12.18 13.78
C GLU A 73 21.14 11.43 14.88
N VAL A 74 21.08 10.10 14.94
CA VAL A 74 21.84 9.28 15.92
C VAL A 74 23.35 9.55 15.83
N GLN A 75 23.92 9.67 14.64
CA GLN A 75 25.33 10.03 14.42
C GLN A 75 25.64 11.44 14.92
N MET A 76 24.72 12.39 14.71
CA MET A 76 24.86 13.75 15.21
C MET A 76 24.78 13.81 16.75
N LEU A 77 23.85 13.05 17.35
CA LEU A 77 23.64 12.97 18.80
C LEU A 77 24.75 12.19 19.52
N SER A 78 25.36 11.20 18.86
CA SER A 78 26.48 10.41 19.40
C SER A 78 27.85 11.08 19.24
N SER A 79 27.93 12.16 18.47
CA SER A 79 29.17 12.94 18.35
C SER A 79 29.58 13.54 19.71
N ALA A 80 30.88 13.50 20.01
CA ALA A 80 31.44 13.96 21.29
C ALA A 80 31.17 15.45 21.57
N ASN A 81 30.92 16.25 20.53
CA ASN A 81 30.65 17.68 20.59
C ASN A 81 29.15 18.04 20.62
N ALA A 82 28.26 17.06 20.65
CA ALA A 82 26.83 17.33 20.74
C ALA A 82 26.47 17.90 22.12
N THR A 83 25.94 19.13 22.13
CA THR A 83 25.40 19.77 23.33
C THR A 83 24.28 18.91 23.93
N THR A 84 24.13 18.94 25.25
CA THR A 84 23.05 18.22 25.98
C THR A 84 21.65 18.62 25.49
N ILE A 85 21.50 19.84 24.97
CA ILE A 85 20.27 20.33 24.34
C ILE A 85 20.00 19.60 23.02
N ASN A 86 20.99 19.45 22.14
CA ASN A 86 20.81 18.73 20.89
C ASN A 86 20.47 17.26 21.14
N LYS A 87 21.13 16.62 22.11
CA LYS A 87 20.89 15.21 22.50
C LYS A 87 19.44 14.94 22.92
N ASN A 88 18.78 15.93 23.51
CA ASN A 88 17.44 15.80 24.07
C ASN A 88 16.40 16.64 23.33
N LEU A 89 16.72 17.20 22.15
CA LEU A 89 15.86 18.12 21.44
C LEU A 89 14.48 17.51 21.13
N MET A 90 14.44 16.27 20.64
CA MET A 90 13.17 15.61 20.30
C MET A 90 12.31 15.29 21.53
N PRO A 91 12.83 14.68 22.61
CA PRO A 91 12.07 14.52 23.85
C PRO A 91 11.58 15.85 24.43
N ILE A 92 12.41 16.90 24.41
CA ILE A 92 12.05 18.24 24.91
C ILE A 92 10.91 18.84 24.07
N MET A 93 11.00 18.75 22.74
CA MET A 93 9.95 19.24 21.85
C MET A 93 8.64 18.49 22.07
N ALA A 94 8.69 17.16 22.17
CA ALA A 94 7.51 16.34 22.43
C ALA A 94 6.86 16.64 23.79
N MET A 95 7.67 16.79 24.84
CA MET A 95 7.19 17.17 26.16
C MET A 95 6.58 18.58 26.15
N GLY A 96 7.20 19.52 25.43
CA GLY A 96 6.66 20.86 25.20
C GLY A 96 5.30 20.83 24.49
N THR A 97 5.17 20.03 23.42
CA THR A 97 3.89 19.87 22.71
C THR A 97 2.81 19.28 23.62
N ILE A 98 3.13 18.23 24.40
CA ILE A 98 2.19 17.63 25.36
C ILE A 98 1.74 18.69 26.38
N LEU A 99 2.67 19.45 26.96
CA LEU A 99 2.34 20.50 27.93
C LEU A 99 1.45 21.59 27.34
N ILE A 100 1.75 22.04 26.11
CA ILE A 100 0.93 23.04 25.41
C ILE A 100 -0.48 22.50 25.17
N VAL A 101 -0.62 21.26 24.66
CA VAL A 101 -1.94 20.68 24.38
C VAL A 101 -2.75 20.48 25.66
N LEU A 102 -2.13 19.99 26.74
CA LEU A 102 -2.78 19.88 28.04
C LEU A 102 -3.18 21.26 28.60
N GLY A 103 -2.34 22.28 28.41
CA GLY A 103 -2.65 23.66 28.77
C GLY A 103 -3.85 24.21 28.00
N LEU A 104 -3.95 23.92 26.70
CA LEU A 104 -5.11 24.30 25.88
C LEU A 104 -6.39 23.58 26.33
N PHE A 105 -6.32 22.29 26.66
CA PHE A 105 -7.45 21.59 27.27
C PHE A 105 -7.87 22.19 28.61
N TYR A 106 -6.89 22.53 29.46
CA TYR A 106 -7.16 23.20 30.72
C TYR A 106 -7.92 24.53 30.49
N VAL A 107 -7.46 25.37 29.57
CA VAL A 107 -8.14 26.62 29.24
C VAL A 107 -9.57 26.36 28.74
N LEU A 108 -9.77 25.41 27.83
CA LEU A 108 -11.10 25.08 27.29
C LEU A 108 -12.07 24.55 28.35
N ILE A 109 -11.60 23.72 29.28
CA ILE A 109 -12.44 23.14 30.34
C ILE A 109 -12.79 24.17 31.41
N PHE A 110 -11.80 24.98 31.83
CA PHE A 110 -11.93 25.88 32.98
C PHE A 110 -12.29 27.33 32.60
N SER A 111 -12.40 27.66 31.31
CA SER A 111 -12.80 28.99 30.84
C SER A 111 -14.11 28.95 30.03
N PRO A 112 -15.24 28.57 30.63
CA PRO A 112 -16.52 28.45 29.94
C PRO A 112 -17.03 29.79 29.37
N SER A 113 -16.55 30.91 29.90
CA SER A 113 -16.84 32.26 29.39
C SER A 113 -16.24 32.55 28.01
N ILE A 114 -15.22 31.79 27.58
CA ILE A 114 -14.60 31.90 26.25
C ILE A 114 -15.44 31.15 25.21
N ILE A 115 -16.20 30.14 25.65
CA ILE A 115 -16.98 29.28 24.76
C ILE A 115 -18.40 29.84 24.64
N LYS A 116 -18.64 30.59 23.57
CA LYS A 116 -20.01 30.98 23.20
C LYS A 116 -20.76 29.76 22.66
N ALA A 117 -22.06 29.67 22.92
CA ALA A 117 -22.90 28.54 22.48
C ALA A 117 -22.84 28.30 20.96
N GLU A 118 -22.67 29.35 20.16
CA GLU A 118 -22.50 29.32 18.71
C GLU A 118 -21.17 28.70 18.23
N SER A 119 -20.15 28.64 19.09
CA SER A 119 -18.81 28.14 18.78
C SER A 119 -18.57 26.69 19.24
N LYS A 120 -19.58 26.05 19.83
CA LYS A 120 -19.46 24.71 20.44
C LYS A 120 -18.93 23.66 19.44
N ASP A 121 -19.42 23.69 18.20
CA ASP A 121 -19.00 22.73 17.17
C ASP A 121 -17.54 22.93 16.77
N ILE A 122 -17.10 24.19 16.69
CA ILE A 122 -15.70 24.56 16.42
C ILE A 122 -14.81 24.10 17.57
N VAL A 123 -15.24 24.28 18.82
CA VAL A 123 -14.50 23.81 19.99
C VAL A 123 -14.38 22.28 19.97
N MET A 124 -15.45 21.56 19.65
CA MET A 124 -15.41 20.09 19.55
C MET A 124 -14.47 19.61 18.44
N TYR A 125 -14.45 20.30 17.30
CA TYR A 125 -13.49 20.03 16.23
C TYR A 125 -12.04 20.25 16.71
N ILE A 126 -11.76 21.38 17.37
CA ILE A 126 -10.43 21.67 17.94
C ILE A 126 -10.02 20.61 18.97
N LEU A 127 -10.93 20.19 19.85
CA LEU A 127 -10.68 19.11 20.81
C LEU A 127 -10.28 17.80 20.11
N GLY A 128 -10.93 17.49 18.98
CA GLY A 128 -10.57 16.35 18.13
C GLY A 128 -9.15 16.46 17.58
N VAL A 129 -8.78 17.61 17.02
CA VAL A 129 -7.43 17.86 16.48
C VAL A 129 -6.37 17.77 17.58
N LEU A 130 -6.61 18.39 18.75
CA LEU A 130 -5.69 18.34 19.89
C LEU A 130 -5.49 16.91 20.42
N SER A 131 -6.57 16.11 20.47
CA SER A 131 -6.50 14.70 20.86
C SER A 131 -5.71 13.86 19.86
N ALA A 132 -5.85 14.14 18.57
CA ALA A 132 -5.09 13.49 17.51
C ALA A 132 -3.59 13.80 17.63
N VAL A 133 -3.21 15.04 17.95
CA VAL A 133 -1.80 15.42 18.17
C VAL A 133 -1.19 14.64 19.33
N LEU A 134 -1.88 14.54 20.48
CA LEU A 134 -1.40 13.72 21.60
C LEU A 134 -1.23 12.25 21.20
N THR A 135 -2.19 11.71 20.45
CA THR A 135 -2.13 10.32 19.95
C THR A 135 -0.95 10.12 19.00
N GLN A 136 -0.67 11.08 18.13
CA GLN A 136 0.48 11.03 17.21
C GLN A 136 1.81 11.06 17.97
N VAL A 137 1.95 11.95 18.95
CA VAL A 137 3.16 12.01 19.80
C VAL A 137 3.32 10.68 20.56
N TYR A 138 2.24 10.18 21.17
CA TYR A 138 2.27 8.89 21.87
C TYR A 138 2.63 7.74 20.91
N SER A 139 2.09 7.72 19.70
CA SER A 139 2.38 6.71 18.68
C SER A 139 3.82 6.80 18.15
N TYR A 140 4.41 7.99 18.12
CA TYR A 140 5.81 8.15 17.73
C TYR A 140 6.76 7.54 18.77
N TYR A 141 6.51 7.74 20.07
CA TYR A 141 7.38 7.25 21.15
C TYR A 141 7.07 5.81 21.58
N PHE A 142 5.79 5.43 21.61
CA PHE A 142 5.30 4.16 22.16
C PHE A 142 4.58 3.31 21.11
N GLY A 143 4.36 3.81 19.89
CA GLY A 143 3.85 2.99 18.79
C GLY A 143 4.88 1.96 18.39
N SER A 144 4.42 0.76 18.05
CA SER A 144 5.25 -0.43 18.09
C SER A 144 6.41 -0.39 17.09
N SER A 145 7.60 -0.06 17.57
CA SER A 145 8.86 -0.55 17.00
C SER A 145 8.95 -2.08 17.10
N ALA A 146 8.27 -2.66 18.10
CA ALA A 146 8.10 -4.10 18.29
C ALA A 146 7.30 -4.79 17.17
N GLY A 147 6.29 -4.13 16.58
CA GLY A 147 5.49 -4.73 15.51
C GLY A 147 6.30 -5.00 14.25
N SER A 148 7.21 -4.08 13.89
CA SER A 148 8.14 -4.27 12.78
C SER A 148 9.19 -5.34 13.09
N ALA A 149 9.73 -5.37 14.33
CA ALA A 149 10.66 -6.41 14.76
C ALA A 149 10.02 -7.81 14.72
N THR A 150 8.81 -7.96 15.26
CA THR A 150 8.03 -9.20 15.20
C THR A 150 7.71 -9.59 13.75
N LYS A 151 7.35 -8.63 12.89
CA LYS A 151 7.10 -8.90 11.46
C LYS A 151 8.36 -9.37 10.74
N SER A 152 9.51 -8.76 11.01
CA SER A 152 10.82 -9.21 10.50
C SER A 152 11.18 -10.61 11.02
N GLN A 153 10.89 -10.91 12.29
CA GLN A 153 11.10 -12.23 12.89
C GLN A 153 10.20 -13.29 12.22
N THR A 154 8.90 -13.02 12.09
CA THR A 154 7.96 -13.93 11.41
C THR A 154 8.34 -14.16 9.95
N ILE A 155 8.80 -13.14 9.24
CA ILE A 155 9.27 -13.30 7.84
C ILE A 155 10.56 -14.13 7.78
N ALA A 156 11.48 -13.96 8.73
CA ALA A 156 12.69 -14.77 8.82
C ALA A 156 12.36 -16.24 9.10
N ASP A 157 11.45 -16.51 10.04
CA ASP A 157 11.00 -17.86 10.40
C ASP A 157 10.30 -18.58 9.22
N ILE A 158 9.55 -17.84 8.41
CA ILE A 158 8.91 -18.38 7.18
C ILE A 158 9.94 -18.71 6.11
N LYS A 159 11.05 -17.96 6.01
CA LYS A 159 12.12 -18.22 5.04
C LYS A 159 13.01 -19.42 5.40
N THR A 160 13.04 -19.81 6.66
CA THR A 160 13.84 -20.95 7.15
C THR A 160 13.11 -22.29 7.16
N LYS A 161 11.82 -22.32 6.78
CA LYS A 161 11.03 -23.53 6.55
C LYS A 161 10.88 -23.81 5.07
#